data_AF-A0A7V9MKY2-F1
#
_entry.id   AF-A0A7V9MKY2-F1
#
_cell.length_a   1.000
_cell.length_b   1.000
_cell.length_c   1.000
_cell.angle_alpha   90.00
_cell.angle_beta   90.00
_cell.angle_gamma   90.00
#
_symmetry.space_group_name_H-M   'P 1'
#
loop_
_entity.id
_entity.type
_entity.pdbx_description
1 polymer ?
#
loop_
_entity_poly.entity_id
_entity_poly.type
_entity_poly.pdbx_seq_one_letter_code
_entity_poly.pdbx_strand_id
1 'polypeptide(L)'
;MRAFFIHILIAIVLTIPQVLLSQPIKVEIRKQKENSYILYREGKPYFIKGAGGFKYLDQLKTSGGNSLRLWNTDNAQSYLDSAQALGLTVTLGLFMGTKQTEFDYDNEQQVLEQFLFIKSEVLKYKDHPALLLWGIGNELHLNEKNKKVWNAVNEIAKMIHEIDPNHPTSTMLAGAPPKVLKYISKHCQNLDLIGINVFKELPSVPYILEQAGWNKPYIISEWGASGYWESAVTPWKAFIEESSSQKALTCQSNYENFIKRDKGLCLGTYVFIWGSKNEGTHTLFGLFLNTGEATSMVDMLSYLWTGYWPETKAPVLNTLTLEKKQAYDNITLPPGKVITAQVKSRATNEGELNIKWALFKENESTFNSGEYIEVLFDCEGGNVSFHSPNENGAYRLFVYVFDHNLNKAATGNIPFLIQTPIKIKGNGK
;
A
#
# COMPACT_ATOMS: atom_id res chain seq x y z
N MET A 1 61.92 -36.42 52.95
CA MET A 1 61.00 -36.36 51.79
C MET A 1 59.76 -35.58 52.20
N ARG A 2 59.61 -34.33 51.75
CA ARG A 2 58.44 -33.47 52.03
C ARG A 2 57.48 -33.56 50.85
N ALA A 3 56.24 -33.93 51.09
CA ALA A 3 55.18 -33.97 50.08
C ALA A 3 54.38 -32.65 50.13
N PHE A 4 54.33 -31.94 48.99
CA PHE A 4 53.47 -30.78 48.77
C PHE A 4 52.13 -31.27 48.19
N PHE A 5 51.01 -30.99 48.87
CA PHE A 5 49.67 -31.15 48.32
C PHE A 5 49.18 -29.81 47.75
N ILE A 6 49.08 -29.72 46.43
CA ILE A 6 48.46 -28.59 45.73
C ILE A 6 46.96 -28.86 45.66
N HIS A 7 46.15 -28.02 46.31
CA HIS A 7 44.70 -28.01 46.16
C HIS A 7 44.33 -27.14 44.96
N ILE A 8 43.83 -27.75 43.89
CA ILE A 8 43.25 -27.04 42.74
C ILE A 8 41.78 -26.79 43.06
N LEU A 9 41.42 -25.53 43.28
CA LEU A 9 40.02 -25.09 43.39
C LEU A 9 39.48 -24.86 41.97
N ILE A 10 38.60 -25.73 41.49
CA ILE A 10 37.89 -25.55 40.22
C ILE A 10 36.64 -24.71 40.51
N ALA A 11 36.67 -23.44 40.10
CA ALA A 11 35.49 -22.58 40.12
C ALA A 11 34.60 -22.90 38.91
N ILE A 12 33.45 -23.52 39.15
CA ILE A 12 32.42 -23.75 38.13
C ILE A 12 31.65 -22.44 37.96
N VAL A 13 31.92 -21.72 36.86
CA VAL A 13 31.12 -20.56 36.45
C VAL A 13 29.89 -21.07 35.72
N LEU A 14 28.75 -21.09 36.40
CA LEU A 14 27.44 -21.34 35.81
C LEU A 14 27.01 -20.11 34.99
N THR A 15 27.19 -20.16 33.68
CA THR A 15 26.59 -19.19 32.76
C THR A 15 25.11 -19.52 32.59
N ILE A 16 24.25 -18.85 33.36
CA ILE A 16 22.80 -18.86 33.12
C ILE A 16 22.56 -18.10 31.81
N PRO A 17 21.88 -18.67 30.80
CA PRO A 17 21.50 -17.91 29.61
C PRO A 17 20.55 -16.80 30.06
N GLN A 18 20.99 -15.55 29.93
CA GLN A 18 20.06 -14.43 29.99
C GLN A 18 19.12 -14.58 28.80
N VAL A 19 17.88 -15.00 29.07
CA VAL A 19 16.77 -14.74 28.15
C VAL A 19 16.69 -13.22 28.07
N LEU A 20 17.22 -12.65 26.99
CA LEU A 20 17.04 -11.24 26.67
C LEU A 20 15.54 -11.03 26.49
N LEU A 21 14.87 -10.61 27.55
CA LEU A 21 13.51 -10.11 27.46
C LEU A 21 13.57 -8.91 26.53
N SER A 22 12.97 -9.09 25.35
CA SER A 22 12.66 -8.03 24.40
C SER A 22 12.06 -6.84 25.15
N GLN A 23 12.79 -5.72 25.26
CA GLN A 23 12.28 -4.51 25.88
C GLN A 23 11.61 -3.62 24.84
N PRO A 24 10.45 -3.00 25.15
CA PRO A 24 9.81 -2.04 24.26
C PRO A 24 10.75 -0.88 23.95
N ILE A 25 10.77 -0.44 22.70
CA ILE A 25 11.49 0.76 22.29
C ILE A 25 10.51 1.91 22.28
N LYS A 26 10.71 2.88 23.19
CA LYS A 26 9.83 4.03 23.30
C LYS A 26 9.74 4.82 21.99
N VAL A 27 8.52 5.09 21.58
CA VAL A 27 8.12 5.95 20.48
C VAL A 27 7.31 7.12 21.02
N GLU A 28 7.66 8.33 20.64
CA GLU A 28 7.02 9.53 21.18
C GLU A 28 6.88 10.61 20.12
N ILE A 29 5.76 11.32 20.17
CA ILE A 29 5.50 12.47 19.31
C ILE A 29 5.76 13.71 20.12
N ARG A 30 6.76 14.50 19.71
CA ARG A 30 7.13 15.73 20.41
C ARG A 30 6.74 16.93 19.57
N LYS A 31 5.92 17.80 20.16
CA LYS A 31 5.63 19.12 19.60
C LYS A 31 6.90 19.96 19.59
N GLN A 32 7.13 20.65 18.48
CA GLN A 32 8.23 21.56 18.25
C GLN A 32 7.71 23.02 18.23
N LYS A 33 8.57 23.96 17.82
CA LYS A 33 8.16 25.34 17.56
C LYS A 33 7.20 25.42 16.35
N GLU A 34 6.47 26.53 16.23
CA GLU A 34 5.63 26.82 15.06
C GLU A 34 4.57 25.75 14.75
N ASN A 35 4.06 25.08 15.79
CA ASN A 35 3.05 24.03 15.68
C ASN A 35 3.46 22.82 14.82
N SER A 36 4.77 22.54 14.72
CA SER A 36 5.29 21.34 14.07
C SER A 36 5.48 20.18 15.05
N TYR A 37 5.60 18.95 14.55
CA TYR A 37 5.78 17.73 15.34
C TYR A 37 6.89 16.87 14.74
N ILE A 38 7.59 16.12 15.60
CA ILE A 38 8.57 15.11 15.19
C ILE A 38 8.25 13.84 15.96
N LEU A 39 8.22 12.71 15.22
CA LEU A 39 8.19 11.38 15.81
C LEU A 39 9.61 11.00 16.20
N TYR A 40 9.79 10.50 17.42
CA TYR A 40 11.04 10.00 17.93
C TYR A 40 10.90 8.52 18.23
N ARG A 41 11.95 7.75 17.94
CA ARG A 41 12.08 6.35 18.36
C ARG A 41 13.43 6.22 19.04
N GLU A 42 13.44 5.71 20.27
CA GLU A 42 14.66 5.64 21.10
C GLU A 42 15.33 7.03 21.24
N GLY A 43 14.52 8.09 21.37
CA GLY A 43 15.01 9.47 21.48
C GLY A 43 15.62 10.05 20.20
N LYS A 44 15.64 9.33 19.08
CA LYS A 44 16.14 9.80 17.77
C LYS A 44 14.99 10.19 16.84
N PRO A 45 15.09 11.30 16.08
CA PRO A 45 14.07 11.66 15.08
C PRO A 45 13.84 10.51 14.09
N TYR A 46 12.58 10.25 13.79
CA TYR A 46 12.14 9.13 12.98
C TYR A 46 11.08 9.61 11.97
N PHE A 47 11.43 9.64 10.68
CA PHE A 47 10.46 9.88 9.62
C PHE A 47 10.08 8.55 8.99
N ILE A 48 8.79 8.27 8.89
CA ILE A 48 8.29 6.98 8.38
C ILE A 48 8.45 6.96 6.85
N LYS A 49 9.31 6.05 6.36
CA LYS A 49 9.47 5.66 4.95
C LYS A 49 8.91 4.25 4.81
N GLY A 50 7.59 4.17 4.90
CA GLY A 50 6.88 2.93 5.14
C GLY A 50 6.28 2.30 3.89
N ALA A 51 5.93 1.03 4.03
CA ALA A 51 5.21 0.22 3.05
C ALA A 51 4.01 -0.48 3.70
N GLY A 52 2.86 -0.48 3.03
CA GLY A 52 1.72 -1.30 3.41
C GLY A 52 1.95 -2.75 2.99
N GLY A 53 1.73 -3.70 3.91
CA GLY A 53 1.94 -5.14 3.69
C GLY A 53 3.24 -5.67 4.30
N PHE A 54 3.53 -6.94 4.02
CA PHE A 54 4.61 -7.71 4.66
C PHE A 54 5.47 -8.53 3.67
N LYS A 55 5.24 -8.41 2.36
CA LYS A 55 6.01 -9.14 1.35
C LYS A 55 7.37 -8.46 1.10
N TYR A 56 8.36 -9.20 0.61
CA TYR A 56 9.65 -8.68 0.14
C TYR A 56 10.34 -7.70 1.11
N LEU A 57 10.43 -8.06 2.40
CA LEU A 57 10.96 -7.18 3.45
C LEU A 57 12.44 -6.82 3.26
N ASP A 58 13.26 -7.77 2.80
CA ASP A 58 14.65 -7.50 2.45
C ASP A 58 14.73 -6.40 1.39
N GLN A 59 13.91 -6.51 0.35
CA GLN A 59 13.86 -5.51 -0.71
C GLN A 59 13.34 -4.16 -0.24
N LEU A 60 12.41 -4.13 0.72
CA LEU A 60 11.98 -2.89 1.35
C LEU A 60 13.16 -2.21 2.05
N LYS A 61 13.89 -2.99 2.86
CA LYS A 61 15.05 -2.50 3.60
C LYS A 61 16.15 -1.97 2.66
N THR A 62 16.51 -2.73 1.63
CA THR A 62 17.54 -2.32 0.67
C THR A 62 17.10 -1.13 -0.17
N SER A 63 15.80 -0.96 -0.42
CA SER A 63 15.25 0.24 -1.07
C SER A 63 15.23 1.47 -0.16
N GLY A 64 15.67 1.36 1.10
CA GLY A 64 15.71 2.47 2.05
C GLY A 64 14.40 2.70 2.82
N GLY A 65 13.44 1.77 2.72
CA GLY A 65 12.27 1.72 3.59
C GLY A 65 12.65 1.35 5.02
N ASN A 66 11.88 1.85 5.99
CA ASN A 66 12.16 1.64 7.42
C ASN A 66 10.97 1.11 8.23
N SER A 67 9.77 1.04 7.65
CA SER A 67 8.57 0.67 8.38
C SER A 67 7.56 -0.11 7.54
N LEU A 68 6.72 -0.91 8.20
CA LEU A 68 5.60 -1.64 7.63
C LEU A 68 4.29 -1.16 8.25
N ARG A 69 3.18 -1.24 7.50
CA ARG A 69 1.84 -1.10 8.04
C ARG A 69 1.05 -2.40 7.82
N LEU A 70 0.48 -2.90 8.92
CA LEU A 70 -0.43 -4.04 8.94
C LEU A 70 -1.84 -3.55 9.32
N TRP A 71 -2.88 -4.26 8.86
CA TRP A 71 -4.29 -3.87 9.10
C TRP A 71 -4.92 -4.57 10.31
N ASN A 72 -4.32 -5.65 10.77
CA ASN A 72 -4.78 -6.44 11.91
C ASN A 72 -3.59 -7.15 12.58
N THR A 73 -3.88 -7.99 13.56
CA THR A 73 -2.88 -8.73 14.32
C THR A 73 -2.70 -10.18 13.87
N ASP A 74 -3.27 -10.56 12.72
CA ASP A 74 -3.12 -11.90 12.16
C ASP A 74 -1.66 -12.16 11.83
N ASN A 75 -1.09 -13.23 12.38
CA ASN A 75 0.33 -13.57 12.27
C ASN A 75 1.30 -12.44 12.73
N ALA A 76 0.83 -11.47 13.52
CA ALA A 76 1.61 -10.29 13.88
C ALA A 76 2.94 -10.61 14.56
N GLN A 77 3.00 -11.66 15.40
CA GLN A 77 4.27 -12.08 16.02
C GLN A 77 5.33 -12.35 14.96
N SER A 78 5.02 -13.19 13.97
CA SER A 78 5.97 -13.55 12.92
C SER A 78 6.40 -12.34 12.09
N TYR A 79 5.48 -11.42 11.80
CA TYR A 79 5.78 -10.22 11.02
C TYR A 79 6.59 -9.20 11.81
N LEU A 80 6.31 -9.04 13.11
CA LEU A 80 7.07 -8.21 14.03
C LEU A 80 8.50 -8.75 14.21
N ASP A 81 8.66 -10.06 14.40
CA ASP A 81 9.97 -10.73 14.52
C ASP A 81 10.79 -10.52 13.23
N SER A 82 10.16 -10.70 12.06
CA SER A 82 10.81 -10.52 10.75
C SER A 82 11.21 -9.06 10.51
N ALA A 83 10.33 -8.11 10.88
CA ALA A 83 10.64 -6.69 10.81
C ALA A 83 11.81 -6.33 11.74
N GLN A 84 11.81 -6.82 12.97
CA GLN A 84 12.90 -6.61 13.92
C GLN A 84 14.23 -7.15 13.39
N ALA A 85 14.25 -8.36 12.81
CA ALA A 85 15.46 -8.96 12.26
C ALA A 85 16.11 -8.09 11.18
N LEU A 86 15.31 -7.31 10.43
CA LEU A 86 15.76 -6.39 9.38
C LEU A 86 15.93 -4.94 9.88
N GLY A 87 15.70 -4.69 11.17
CA GLY A 87 15.68 -3.34 11.75
C GLY A 87 14.62 -2.44 11.09
N LEU A 88 13.46 -3.01 10.75
CA LEU A 88 12.25 -2.34 10.33
C LEU A 88 11.31 -2.17 11.52
N THR A 89 10.41 -1.19 11.43
CA THR A 89 9.34 -0.96 12.41
C THR A 89 7.96 -1.33 11.87
N VAL A 90 6.95 -1.43 12.72
CA VAL A 90 5.59 -1.85 12.35
C VAL A 90 4.56 -0.91 12.97
N THR A 91 3.75 -0.29 12.13
CA THR A 91 2.41 0.18 12.51
C THR A 91 1.49 -1.03 12.56
N LEU A 92 1.09 -1.43 13.75
CA LEU A 92 0.26 -2.60 13.95
C LEU A 92 -1.21 -2.21 14.01
N GLY A 93 -1.97 -2.64 13.00
CA GLY A 93 -3.41 -2.45 12.93
C GLY A 93 -4.14 -3.30 13.97
N LEU A 94 -5.16 -2.71 14.57
CA LEU A 94 -6.13 -3.35 15.45
C LEU A 94 -7.45 -3.35 14.70
N PHE A 95 -7.90 -4.55 14.31
CA PHE A 95 -9.15 -4.69 13.57
C PHE A 95 -10.33 -4.19 14.41
N MET A 96 -11.23 -3.44 13.77
CA MET A 96 -12.45 -2.93 14.37
C MET A 96 -13.62 -3.39 13.50
N GLY A 97 -14.62 -3.99 14.12
CA GLY A 97 -15.85 -4.41 13.46
C GLY A 97 -16.61 -3.24 12.86
N THR A 98 -17.31 -3.51 11.76
CA THR A 98 -18.22 -2.57 11.10
C THR A 98 -19.48 -3.32 10.68
N LYS A 99 -20.47 -2.62 10.11
CA LYS A 99 -21.65 -3.28 9.53
C LYS A 99 -21.32 -4.34 8.47
N GLN A 100 -20.20 -4.21 7.76
CA GLN A 100 -19.76 -5.20 6.79
C GLN A 100 -19.41 -6.53 7.46
N THR A 101 -18.99 -6.50 8.72
CA THR A 101 -18.72 -7.68 9.56
C THR A 101 -19.81 -7.89 10.59
N GLU A 102 -21.03 -7.43 10.30
CA GLU A 102 -22.23 -7.60 11.13
C GLU A 102 -22.09 -7.04 12.56
N PHE A 103 -21.18 -6.09 12.77
CA PHE A 103 -20.93 -5.47 14.07
C PHE A 103 -21.93 -4.35 14.36
N ASP A 104 -22.43 -4.28 15.59
CA ASP A 104 -23.36 -3.25 16.04
C ASP A 104 -22.83 -2.44 17.25
N TYR A 105 -22.52 -1.16 17.02
CA TYR A 105 -22.06 -0.25 18.08
C TYR A 105 -23.17 0.21 19.05
N ASP A 106 -24.43 -0.16 18.81
CA ASP A 106 -25.50 -0.03 19.81
C ASP A 106 -25.61 -1.25 20.74
N ASN A 107 -24.95 -2.37 20.39
CA ASN A 107 -24.86 -3.55 21.23
C ASN A 107 -23.68 -3.45 22.20
N GLU A 108 -23.95 -3.13 23.47
CA GLU A 108 -22.92 -2.96 24.51
C GLU A 108 -22.07 -4.21 24.73
N GLN A 109 -22.64 -5.41 24.57
CA GLN A 109 -21.89 -6.66 24.72
C GLN A 109 -20.87 -6.83 23.59
N GLN A 110 -21.25 -6.60 22.33
CA GLN A 110 -20.31 -6.67 21.20
C GLN A 110 -19.17 -5.64 21.33
N VAL A 111 -19.51 -4.41 21.76
CA VAL A 111 -18.52 -3.36 22.00
C VAL A 111 -17.54 -3.75 23.11
N LEU A 112 -18.03 -4.35 24.19
CA LEU A 112 -17.19 -4.84 25.28
C LEU A 112 -16.30 -6.00 24.84
N GLU A 113 -16.83 -6.97 24.10
CA GLU A 113 -16.07 -8.12 23.58
C GLU A 113 -14.94 -7.67 22.64
N GLN A 114 -15.21 -6.75 21.71
CA GLN A 114 -14.18 -6.16 20.85
C GLN A 114 -13.12 -5.41 21.67
N PHE A 115 -13.53 -4.61 22.66
CA PHE A 115 -12.61 -3.88 23.52
C PHE A 115 -11.68 -4.83 24.29
N LEU A 116 -12.21 -5.91 24.87
CA LEU A 116 -11.44 -6.91 25.61
C LEU A 116 -10.49 -7.69 24.69
N PHE A 117 -10.95 -8.05 23.49
CA PHE A 117 -10.11 -8.68 22.47
C PHE A 117 -8.93 -7.77 22.10
N ILE A 118 -9.20 -6.53 21.73
CA ILE A 118 -8.14 -5.56 21.38
C ILE A 118 -7.18 -5.32 22.53
N LYS A 119 -7.68 -5.22 23.78
CA LYS A 119 -6.83 -5.12 24.97
C LYS A 119 -5.89 -6.30 25.11
N SER A 120 -6.36 -7.52 24.84
CA SER A 120 -5.52 -8.72 24.88
C SER A 120 -4.41 -8.70 23.82
N GLU A 121 -4.72 -8.21 22.62
CA GLU A 121 -3.73 -8.05 21.54
C GLU A 121 -2.69 -6.98 21.86
N VAL A 122 -3.10 -5.86 22.48
CA VAL A 122 -2.17 -4.82 22.93
C VAL A 122 -1.23 -5.36 24.01
N LEU A 123 -1.76 -6.05 25.03
CA LEU A 123 -0.95 -6.69 26.06
C LEU A 123 0.05 -7.68 25.48
N LYS A 124 -0.31 -8.37 24.40
CA LYS A 124 0.53 -9.37 23.74
C LYS A 124 1.71 -8.74 23.00
N TYR A 125 1.53 -7.63 22.29
CA TYR A 125 2.57 -7.07 21.40
C TYR A 125 3.19 -5.74 21.86
N LYS A 126 2.69 -5.09 22.90
CA LYS A 126 3.20 -3.78 23.37
C LYS A 126 4.70 -3.75 23.71
N ASP A 127 5.30 -4.89 24.06
CA ASP A 127 6.70 -4.99 24.44
C ASP A 127 7.62 -5.38 23.26
N HIS A 128 7.07 -5.49 22.05
CA HIS A 128 7.83 -5.87 20.85
C HIS A 128 8.62 -4.67 20.29
N PRO A 129 9.94 -4.76 20.10
CA PRO A 129 10.80 -3.61 19.74
C PRO A 129 10.57 -3.10 18.32
N ALA A 130 10.05 -3.94 17.42
CA ALA A 130 9.62 -3.49 16.10
C ALA A 130 8.33 -2.67 16.12
N LEU A 131 7.51 -2.71 17.18
CA LEU A 131 6.29 -1.92 17.23
C LEU A 131 6.63 -0.43 17.17
N LEU A 132 5.90 0.30 16.32
CA LEU A 132 6.04 1.74 16.16
C LEU A 132 4.84 2.50 16.72
N LEU A 133 3.65 2.09 16.32
CA LEU A 133 2.39 2.76 16.63
C LEU A 133 1.21 1.81 16.42
N TRP A 134 0.14 2.06 17.16
CA TRP A 134 -1.11 1.32 17.06
C TRP A 134 -2.07 1.97 16.07
N GLY A 135 -2.64 1.18 15.16
CA GLY A 135 -3.65 1.63 14.19
C GLY A 135 -5.04 1.11 14.54
N ILE A 136 -5.86 1.91 15.20
CA ILE A 136 -7.19 1.51 15.67
C ILE A 136 -8.20 1.62 14.54
N GLY A 137 -8.49 0.49 13.89
CA GLY A 137 -9.38 0.39 12.75
C GLY A 137 -8.83 1.00 11.46
N ASN A 138 -9.49 0.68 10.35
CA ASN A 138 -9.18 1.20 9.02
C ASN A 138 -10.47 1.59 8.31
N GLU A 139 -10.57 2.85 7.90
CA GLU A 139 -11.63 3.37 7.03
C GLU A 139 -13.05 3.13 7.56
N LEU A 140 -13.21 3.17 8.89
CA LEU A 140 -14.47 2.80 9.56
C LEU A 140 -15.66 3.63 9.05
N HIS A 141 -15.45 4.89 8.66
CA HIS A 141 -16.48 5.77 8.11
C HIS A 141 -17.07 5.32 6.76
N LEU A 142 -16.40 4.43 6.02
CA LEU A 142 -16.95 3.90 4.76
C LEU A 142 -18.13 2.97 5.03
N ASN A 143 -18.02 2.14 6.07
CA ASN A 143 -18.96 1.06 6.36
C ASN A 143 -19.72 1.24 7.68
N GLU A 144 -19.40 2.28 8.46
CA GLU A 144 -20.07 2.59 9.72
C GLU A 144 -20.60 4.03 9.76
N LYS A 145 -21.92 4.13 9.95
CA LYS A 145 -22.64 5.41 10.08
C LYS A 145 -22.92 5.76 11.54
N ASN A 146 -22.96 4.76 12.43
CA ASN A 146 -23.13 4.94 13.86
C ASN A 146 -21.88 5.61 14.44
N LYS A 147 -22.03 6.85 14.90
CA LYS A 147 -20.93 7.65 15.44
C LYS A 147 -20.31 7.06 16.72
N LYS A 148 -20.99 6.13 17.40
CA LYS A 148 -20.44 5.41 18.55
C LYS A 148 -19.17 4.63 18.23
N VAL A 149 -18.90 4.30 16.96
CA VAL A 149 -17.61 3.77 16.51
C VAL A 149 -16.44 4.63 16.96
N TRP A 150 -16.57 5.96 16.91
CA TRP A 150 -15.53 6.90 17.30
C TRP A 150 -15.36 7.01 18.82
N ASN A 151 -16.43 6.75 19.58
CA ASN A 151 -16.31 6.60 21.02
C ASN A 151 -15.49 5.34 21.35
N ALA A 152 -15.77 4.22 20.69
CA ALA A 152 -14.99 2.99 20.86
C ALA A 152 -13.51 3.19 20.48
N VAL A 153 -13.22 3.86 19.35
CA VAL A 153 -11.85 4.24 18.96
C VAL A 153 -11.16 5.05 20.07
N ASN A 154 -11.84 6.07 20.63
CA ASN A 154 -11.28 6.90 21.69
C ASN A 154 -11.02 6.14 22.99
N GLU A 155 -11.93 5.23 23.38
CA GLU A 155 -11.78 4.41 24.58
C GLU A 155 -10.66 3.37 24.42
N ILE A 156 -10.48 2.80 23.23
CA ILE A 156 -9.35 1.92 22.92
C ILE A 156 -8.04 2.71 22.98
N ALA A 157 -7.98 3.91 22.41
CA ALA A 157 -6.80 4.76 22.46
C ALA A 157 -6.40 5.08 23.91
N LYS A 158 -7.39 5.44 24.74
CA LYS A 158 -7.20 5.66 26.18
C LYS A 158 -6.66 4.41 26.88
N MET A 159 -7.27 3.26 26.64
CA MET A 159 -6.86 1.99 27.23
C MET A 159 -5.42 1.65 26.86
N ILE A 160 -5.03 1.87 25.59
CA ILE A 160 -3.65 1.66 25.13
C ILE A 160 -2.69 2.55 25.92
N HIS A 161 -2.97 3.84 26.09
CA HIS A 161 -2.11 4.74 26.88
C HIS A 161 -1.95 4.30 28.34
N GLU A 162 -2.96 3.64 28.92
CA GLU A 162 -2.89 3.12 30.29
C GLU A 162 -1.97 1.88 30.40
N ILE A 163 -1.94 1.00 29.39
CA ILE A 163 -1.21 -0.28 29.46
C ILE A 163 0.10 -0.31 28.65
N ASP A 164 0.24 0.58 27.68
CA ASP A 164 1.38 0.75 26.79
C ASP A 164 1.76 2.25 26.71
N PRO A 165 2.57 2.75 27.67
CA PRO A 165 3.02 4.13 27.66
C PRO A 165 4.14 4.39 26.64
N ASN A 166 4.53 3.40 25.84
CA ASN A 166 5.67 3.46 24.93
C ASN A 166 5.29 3.74 23.48
N HIS A 167 4.05 3.50 23.06
CA HIS A 167 3.66 3.61 21.66
C HIS A 167 2.45 4.54 21.44
N PRO A 168 2.51 5.45 20.44
CA PRO A 168 1.38 6.29 20.07
C PRO A 168 0.22 5.50 19.45
N THR A 169 -0.95 6.11 19.47
CA THR A 169 -2.17 5.60 18.82
C THR A 169 -2.62 6.44 17.63
N SER A 170 -3.27 5.79 16.68
CA SER A 170 -3.81 6.38 15.47
C SER A 170 -5.11 5.69 15.04
N THR A 171 -5.83 6.30 14.10
CA THR A 171 -6.89 5.64 13.32
C THR A 171 -6.71 6.06 11.86
N MET A 172 -7.17 5.23 10.90
CA MET A 172 -6.95 5.46 9.47
C MET A 172 -8.27 5.80 8.78
N LEU A 173 -8.27 6.85 7.95
CA LEU A 173 -9.40 7.28 7.14
C LEU A 173 -9.12 7.13 5.65
N ALA A 174 -10.17 6.86 4.88
CA ALA A 174 -10.18 6.90 3.42
C ALA A 174 -10.39 8.35 3.00
N GLY A 175 -9.36 8.95 2.41
CA GLY A 175 -9.27 10.38 2.15
C GLY A 175 -9.33 11.21 3.44
N ALA A 176 -9.57 12.51 3.26
CA ALA A 176 -9.74 13.46 4.36
C ALA A 176 -11.20 13.96 4.44
N PRO A 177 -12.19 13.11 4.82
CA PRO A 177 -13.60 13.51 4.85
C PRO A 177 -13.85 14.60 5.90
N PRO A 178 -14.16 15.87 5.53
CA PRO A 178 -14.12 16.99 6.47
C PRO A 178 -15.09 16.86 7.65
N LYS A 179 -16.28 16.29 7.42
CA LYS A 179 -17.30 16.09 8.47
C LYS A 179 -16.89 15.03 9.49
N VAL A 180 -16.24 13.96 9.03
CA VAL A 180 -15.75 12.88 9.90
C VAL A 180 -14.55 13.37 10.68
N LEU A 181 -13.60 14.03 10.02
CA LEU A 181 -12.45 14.66 10.67
C LEU A 181 -12.87 15.64 11.76
N LYS A 182 -13.81 16.54 11.48
CA LYS A 182 -14.33 17.48 12.48
C LYS A 182 -14.96 16.78 13.68
N TYR A 183 -15.58 15.63 13.46
CA TYR A 183 -16.13 14.82 14.55
C TYR A 183 -15.02 14.17 15.38
N ILE A 184 -14.05 13.52 14.72
CA ILE A 184 -12.89 12.88 15.38
C ILE A 184 -12.08 13.92 16.18
N SER A 185 -11.81 15.10 15.63
CA SER A 185 -11.10 16.19 16.33
C SER A 185 -11.76 16.58 17.66
N LYS A 186 -13.09 16.47 17.76
CA LYS A 186 -13.84 16.81 18.97
C LYS A 186 -13.96 15.63 19.95
N HIS A 187 -14.11 14.41 19.43
CA HIS A 187 -14.55 13.24 20.20
C HIS A 187 -13.46 12.19 20.44
N CYS A 188 -12.36 12.22 19.69
CA CYS A 188 -11.26 11.25 19.78
C CYS A 188 -9.99 11.89 20.34
N GLN A 189 -10.08 12.49 21.52
CA GLN A 189 -9.00 13.27 22.11
C GLN A 189 -7.79 12.42 22.55
N ASN A 190 -7.95 11.11 22.71
CA ASN A 190 -6.86 10.20 23.06
C ASN A 190 -6.04 9.71 21.85
N LEU A 191 -6.44 10.01 20.61
CA LEU A 191 -5.61 9.68 19.43
C LEU A 191 -4.40 10.61 19.34
N ASP A 192 -3.19 10.08 19.15
CA ASP A 192 -1.98 10.91 19.06
C ASP A 192 -1.77 11.49 17.66
N LEU A 193 -2.19 10.76 16.63
CA LEU A 193 -2.13 11.17 15.23
C LEU A 193 -3.30 10.59 14.43
N ILE A 194 -3.49 11.07 13.20
CA ILE A 194 -4.44 10.48 12.25
C ILE A 194 -3.73 9.94 11.01
N GLY A 195 -4.16 8.79 10.52
CA GLY A 195 -3.73 8.22 9.25
C GLY A 195 -4.71 8.58 8.14
N ILE A 196 -4.19 9.04 7.00
CA ILE A 196 -4.98 9.37 5.82
C ILE A 196 -4.54 8.48 4.66
N ASN A 197 -5.44 7.63 4.16
CA ASN A 197 -5.28 6.85 2.94
C ASN A 197 -5.67 7.77 1.76
N VAL A 198 -4.69 8.23 0.99
CA VAL A 198 -4.92 9.23 -0.05
C VAL A 198 -3.91 9.08 -1.19
N PHE A 199 -4.42 9.25 -2.41
CA PHE A 199 -3.65 9.03 -3.63
C PHE A 199 -3.53 10.35 -4.42
N LYS A 200 -4.46 10.70 -5.32
CA LYS A 200 -4.35 11.97 -6.06
C LYS A 200 -4.61 13.22 -5.22
N GLU A 201 -5.46 13.12 -4.20
CA GLU A 201 -5.89 14.28 -3.39
C GLU A 201 -4.91 14.68 -2.27
N LEU A 202 -3.70 14.09 -2.24
CA LEU A 202 -2.63 14.39 -1.29
C LEU A 202 -2.43 15.89 -0.98
N PRO A 203 -2.42 16.81 -1.97
CA PRO A 203 -2.13 18.23 -1.73
C PRO A 203 -3.13 18.94 -0.83
N SER A 204 -4.36 18.42 -0.75
CA SER A 204 -5.47 19.03 -0.03
C SER A 204 -5.50 18.68 1.46
N VAL A 205 -4.80 17.63 1.88
CA VAL A 205 -4.88 17.07 3.24
C VAL A 205 -4.57 18.09 4.34
N PRO A 206 -3.46 18.87 4.27
CA PRO A 206 -3.14 19.81 5.34
C PRO A 206 -4.23 20.86 5.57
N TYR A 207 -4.76 21.43 4.48
CA TYR A 207 -5.84 22.40 4.54
C TYR A 207 -7.12 21.81 5.15
N ILE A 208 -7.49 20.59 4.75
CA ILE A 208 -8.70 19.95 5.28
C ILE A 208 -8.56 19.64 6.77
N LEU A 209 -7.40 19.17 7.22
CA LEU A 209 -7.15 18.91 8.64
C LEU A 209 -7.27 20.19 9.48
N GLU A 210 -6.71 21.30 8.99
CA GLU A 210 -6.84 22.62 9.61
C GLU A 210 -8.32 23.05 9.72
N GLN A 211 -9.08 22.97 8.63
CA GLN A 211 -10.51 23.32 8.62
C GLN A 211 -11.36 22.41 9.52
N ALA A 212 -10.94 21.16 9.70
CA ALA A 212 -11.56 20.21 10.60
C ALA A 212 -11.16 20.41 12.08
N GLY A 213 -10.24 21.33 12.38
CA GLY A 213 -9.74 21.59 13.73
C GLY A 213 -8.84 20.47 14.28
N TRP A 214 -8.22 19.67 13.41
CA TRP A 214 -7.26 18.66 13.82
C TRP A 214 -5.89 19.31 14.05
N ASN A 215 -5.53 19.52 15.32
CA ASN A 215 -4.31 20.23 15.71
C ASN A 215 -3.13 19.31 16.10
N LYS A 216 -3.25 18.03 15.79
CA LYS A 216 -2.25 16.96 16.02
C LYS A 216 -1.60 16.56 14.69
N PRO A 217 -0.46 15.86 14.70
CA PRO A 217 0.16 15.41 13.46
C PRO A 217 -0.67 14.34 12.74
N TYR A 218 -0.23 14.01 11.52
CA TYR A 218 -0.82 12.96 10.71
C TYR A 218 0.26 12.12 10.01
N ILE A 219 -0.15 10.98 9.47
CA ILE A 219 0.63 10.17 8.53
C ILE A 219 -0.20 9.96 7.27
N ILE A 220 0.47 9.80 6.13
CA ILE A 220 -0.19 9.27 4.94
C ILE A 220 -0.14 7.75 5.03
N SER A 221 -1.23 7.13 5.50
CA SER A 221 -1.25 5.69 5.82
C SER A 221 -1.40 4.79 4.60
N GLU A 222 -1.79 5.33 3.45
CA GLU A 222 -1.72 4.72 2.13
C GLU A 222 -1.53 5.81 1.07
N TRP A 223 -0.62 5.61 0.12
CA TRP A 223 -0.44 6.43 -1.08
C TRP A 223 0.29 5.63 -2.16
N GLY A 224 0.31 6.09 -3.41
CA GLY A 224 1.01 5.39 -4.48
C GLY A 224 0.45 5.73 -5.85
N ALA A 225 0.10 4.69 -6.62
CA ALA A 225 -0.61 4.81 -7.88
C ALA A 225 -2.01 5.42 -7.69
N SER A 226 -2.58 6.00 -8.74
CA SER A 226 -3.94 6.54 -8.70
C SER A 226 -4.98 5.48 -8.35
N GLY A 227 -5.97 5.83 -7.53
CA GLY A 227 -7.13 4.97 -7.31
C GLY A 227 -8.00 4.83 -8.57
N TYR A 228 -8.68 3.70 -8.74
CA TYR A 228 -9.59 3.51 -9.88
C TYR A 228 -10.75 4.52 -9.85
N TRP A 229 -11.18 4.94 -8.66
CA TRP A 229 -12.21 5.97 -8.45
C TRP A 229 -11.75 7.40 -8.81
N GLU A 230 -10.44 7.64 -8.92
CA GLU A 230 -9.85 8.93 -9.31
C GLU A 230 -9.37 8.93 -10.77
N SER A 231 -9.53 7.81 -11.46
CA SER A 231 -9.04 7.60 -12.82
C SER A 231 -10.08 8.05 -13.84
N ALA A 232 -9.63 8.47 -15.03
CA ALA A 232 -10.53 8.73 -16.14
C ALA A 232 -11.27 7.45 -16.52
N VAL A 233 -12.52 7.57 -16.94
CA VAL A 233 -13.36 6.42 -17.33
C VAL A 233 -13.79 6.54 -18.78
N THR A 234 -13.83 5.40 -19.46
CA THR A 234 -14.39 5.26 -20.82
C THR A 234 -15.92 5.38 -20.79
N PRO A 235 -16.60 5.56 -21.94
CA PRO A 235 -18.07 5.57 -22.03
C PRO A 235 -18.75 4.30 -21.49
N TRP A 236 -18.05 3.15 -21.49
CA TRP A 236 -18.53 1.89 -20.91
C TRP A 236 -18.06 1.68 -19.46
N LYS A 237 -17.64 2.75 -18.78
CA LYS A 237 -17.27 2.83 -17.36
C LYS A 237 -16.00 2.06 -16.94
N ALA A 238 -15.22 1.54 -17.89
CA ALA A 238 -13.89 1.01 -17.58
C ALA A 238 -12.94 2.17 -17.22
N PHE A 239 -12.24 2.07 -16.09
CA PHE A 239 -11.24 3.07 -15.69
C PHE A 239 -9.94 2.90 -16.49
N ILE A 240 -9.26 4.02 -16.76
CA ILE A 240 -7.97 4.04 -17.47
C ILE A 240 -6.87 3.94 -16.43
N GLU A 241 -6.13 2.84 -16.47
CA GLU A 241 -5.03 2.57 -15.55
C GLU A 241 -3.70 3.10 -16.13
N GLU A 242 -2.91 3.75 -15.27
CA GLU A 242 -1.55 4.19 -15.58
C GLU A 242 -0.63 2.97 -15.81
N SER A 243 0.27 3.05 -16.79
CA SER A 243 1.39 2.11 -16.90
C SER A 243 2.30 2.17 -15.67
N SER A 244 3.07 1.13 -15.39
CA SER A 244 4.05 1.13 -14.29
C SER A 244 5.02 2.32 -14.35
N SER A 245 5.42 2.73 -15.56
CA SER A 245 6.29 3.89 -15.78
C SER A 245 5.60 5.22 -15.46
N GLN A 246 4.31 5.37 -15.81
CA GLN A 246 3.51 6.53 -15.43
C GLN A 246 3.28 6.57 -13.92
N LYS A 247 2.92 5.43 -13.30
CA LYS A 247 2.78 5.32 -11.83
C LYS A 247 4.04 5.80 -11.11
N ALA A 248 5.22 5.40 -11.58
CA ALA A 248 6.50 5.83 -11.00
C ALA A 248 6.68 7.36 -11.05
N LEU A 249 6.33 8.01 -12.17
CA LEU A 249 6.39 9.46 -12.28
C LEU A 249 5.36 10.16 -11.38
N THR A 250 4.14 9.62 -11.30
CA THR A 250 3.11 10.10 -10.37
C THR A 250 3.57 9.99 -8.92
N CYS A 251 4.19 8.87 -8.54
CA CYS A 251 4.79 8.66 -7.23
C CYS A 251 5.89 9.67 -6.92
N GLN A 252 6.81 9.91 -7.87
CA GLN A 252 7.85 10.92 -7.73
C GLN A 252 7.27 12.31 -7.45
N SER A 253 6.33 12.74 -8.31
CA SER A 253 5.68 14.04 -8.17
C SER A 253 4.99 14.18 -6.81
N ASN A 254 4.23 13.15 -6.40
CA ASN A 254 3.53 13.16 -5.13
C ASN A 254 4.47 13.26 -3.94
N TYR A 255 5.58 12.52 -3.97
CA TYR A 255 6.56 12.53 -2.90
C TYR A 255 7.32 13.86 -2.82
N GLU A 256 7.84 14.34 -3.95
CA GLU A 256 8.70 15.54 -3.98
C GLU A 256 7.91 16.84 -3.74
N ASN A 257 6.67 16.91 -4.22
CA ASN A 257 5.87 18.14 -4.14
C ASN A 257 5.03 18.23 -2.88
N PHE A 258 4.69 17.12 -2.22
CA PHE A 258 3.78 17.13 -1.06
C PHE A 258 4.42 16.48 0.16
N ILE A 259 4.75 15.19 0.10
CA ILE A 259 5.23 14.42 1.27
C ILE A 259 6.53 15.00 1.83
N LYS A 260 7.51 15.29 0.97
CA LYS A 260 8.82 15.82 1.38
C LYS A 260 8.75 17.27 1.86
N ARG A 261 7.72 18.03 1.46
CA ARG A 261 7.56 19.46 1.76
C ARG A 261 6.83 19.71 3.07
N ASP A 262 5.85 18.88 3.43
CA ASP A 262 5.14 19.01 4.70
C ASP A 262 5.95 18.39 5.86
N LYS A 263 6.99 19.10 6.29
CA LYS A 263 7.82 18.69 7.44
C LYS A 263 7.24 19.12 8.79
N GLY A 264 6.09 19.80 8.78
CA GLY A 264 5.48 20.36 9.99
C GLY A 264 4.58 19.35 10.68
N LEU A 265 3.64 18.75 9.94
CA LEU A 265 2.58 17.92 10.51
C LEU A 265 2.61 16.46 10.04
N CYS A 266 3.20 16.18 8.87
CA CYS A 266 3.31 14.83 8.34
C CYS A 266 4.52 14.09 8.96
N LEU A 267 4.26 13.02 9.70
CA LEU A 267 5.30 12.21 10.36
C LEU A 267 5.85 11.08 9.47
N GLY A 268 5.34 10.96 8.25
CA GLY A 268 5.78 10.04 7.23
C GLY A 268 4.63 9.27 6.60
N THR A 269 4.97 8.24 5.82
CA THR A 269 4.03 7.66 4.86
C THR A 269 4.17 6.16 4.71
N TYR A 270 3.13 5.49 4.20
CA TYR A 270 3.13 4.08 3.83
C TYR A 270 2.67 3.91 2.38
N VAL A 271 3.59 3.50 1.49
CA VAL A 271 3.21 3.26 0.09
C VAL A 271 2.32 2.01 -0.01
N PHE A 272 1.30 2.06 -0.86
CA PHE A 272 0.30 1.00 -1.02
C PHE A 272 0.30 0.45 -2.46
N ILE A 273 0.47 -0.86 -2.70
CA ILE A 273 0.87 -1.91 -1.74
C ILE A 273 2.24 -2.48 -2.07
N TRP A 274 3.07 -2.69 -1.05
CA TRP A 274 4.38 -3.31 -1.19
C TRP A 274 4.22 -4.82 -1.37
N GLY A 275 4.01 -5.20 -2.63
CA GLY A 275 3.68 -6.55 -3.05
C GLY A 275 2.71 -6.47 -4.22
N SER A 276 1.77 -7.40 -4.25
CA SER A 276 0.70 -7.46 -5.24
C SER A 276 -0.65 -7.64 -4.57
N LYS A 277 -1.70 -7.07 -5.15
CA LYS A 277 -3.09 -7.16 -4.71
C LYS A 277 -4.00 -7.05 -5.93
N ASN A 278 -5.01 -7.92 -5.99
CA ASN A 278 -6.07 -7.81 -7.00
C ASN A 278 -7.13 -6.84 -6.47
N GLU A 279 -7.17 -5.64 -7.03
CA GLU A 279 -8.12 -4.61 -6.67
C GLU A 279 -8.27 -3.61 -7.83
N GLY A 280 -9.46 -3.52 -8.41
CA GLY A 280 -9.65 -2.88 -9.71
C GLY A 280 -9.05 -3.72 -10.84
N THR A 281 -7.72 -3.84 -10.90
CA THR A 281 -7.00 -4.85 -11.69
C THR A 281 -5.91 -5.51 -10.83
N HIS A 282 -5.29 -6.59 -11.32
CA HIS A 282 -4.13 -7.21 -10.67
C HIS A 282 -2.82 -6.42 -10.80
N THR A 283 -2.81 -5.32 -11.57
CA THR A 283 -1.64 -4.43 -11.72
C THR A 283 -1.83 -3.05 -11.11
N LEU A 284 -3.04 -2.70 -10.65
CA LEU A 284 -3.38 -1.33 -10.26
C LEU A 284 -2.49 -0.81 -9.12
N PHE A 285 -2.57 -1.45 -7.95
CA PHE A 285 -1.87 -0.99 -6.74
C PHE A 285 -0.59 -1.76 -6.43
N GLY A 286 -0.37 -2.92 -7.03
CA GLY A 286 0.82 -3.73 -6.79
C GLY A 286 2.09 -3.01 -7.25
N LEU A 287 3.06 -2.87 -6.35
CA LEU A 287 4.44 -2.48 -6.69
C LEU A 287 5.21 -3.63 -7.37
N PHE A 288 4.69 -4.84 -7.22
CA PHE A 288 5.19 -6.08 -7.79
C PHE A 288 4.08 -6.77 -8.59
N LEU A 289 4.47 -7.54 -9.60
CA LEU A 289 3.56 -8.46 -10.25
C LEU A 289 3.23 -9.63 -9.30
N ASN A 290 2.14 -10.35 -9.57
CA ASN A 290 1.77 -11.54 -8.80
C ASN A 290 2.84 -12.64 -8.84
N THR A 291 3.66 -12.64 -9.88
CA THR A 291 4.82 -13.53 -10.10
C THR A 291 6.09 -13.08 -9.38
N GLY A 292 6.11 -11.85 -8.83
CA GLY A 292 7.16 -11.37 -7.93
C GLY A 292 8.17 -10.40 -8.55
N GLU A 293 8.04 -10.05 -9.83
CA GLU A 293 8.87 -9.05 -10.47
C GLU A 293 8.56 -7.65 -9.93
N ALA A 294 9.59 -6.90 -9.57
CA ALA A 294 9.45 -5.51 -9.12
C ALA A 294 9.21 -4.56 -10.30
N THR A 295 8.39 -3.52 -10.08
CA THR A 295 8.12 -2.50 -11.10
C THR A 295 8.97 -1.25 -10.91
N SER A 296 8.91 -0.33 -11.88
CA SER A 296 9.57 0.99 -11.80
C SER A 296 9.16 1.83 -10.58
N MET A 297 8.03 1.52 -9.94
CA MET A 297 7.65 2.13 -8.66
C MET A 297 8.64 1.81 -7.55
N VAL A 298 9.13 0.56 -7.48
CA VAL A 298 10.12 0.15 -6.47
C VAL A 298 11.44 0.89 -6.66
N ASP A 299 11.89 1.02 -7.92
CA ASP A 299 13.11 1.77 -8.23
C ASP A 299 12.98 3.25 -7.89
N MET A 300 11.81 3.83 -8.18
CA MET A 300 11.53 5.22 -7.85
C MET A 300 11.56 5.45 -6.35
N LEU A 301 10.91 4.58 -5.57
CA LEU A 301 10.94 4.68 -4.10
C LEU A 301 12.35 4.51 -3.55
N SER A 302 13.15 3.59 -4.12
CA SER A 302 14.56 3.45 -3.77
C SER A 302 15.32 4.76 -3.94
N TYR A 303 15.13 5.44 -5.07
CA TYR A 303 15.71 6.76 -5.31
C TYR A 303 15.19 7.81 -4.32
N LEU A 304 13.88 7.90 -4.10
CA LEU A 304 13.27 8.89 -3.22
C LEU A 304 13.67 8.73 -1.75
N TRP A 305 13.90 7.50 -1.30
CA TRP A 305 14.24 7.18 0.09
C TRP A 305 15.73 7.23 0.37
N THR A 306 16.59 6.81 -0.57
CA THR A 306 18.04 6.75 -0.39
C THR A 306 18.80 7.93 -1.00
N GLY A 307 18.21 8.60 -2.00
CA GLY A 307 18.88 9.60 -2.83
C GLY A 307 19.62 9.03 -4.03
N TYR A 308 19.65 7.70 -4.21
CA TYR A 308 20.39 7.01 -5.28
C TYR A 308 19.48 6.05 -6.02
N TRP A 309 19.63 6.01 -7.35
CA TRP A 309 18.98 4.97 -8.15
C TRP A 309 19.56 3.59 -7.79
N PRO A 310 18.74 2.52 -7.80
CA PRO A 310 19.27 1.17 -7.70
C PRO A 310 20.14 0.87 -8.93
N GLU A 311 21.12 -0.03 -8.75
CA GLU A 311 22.07 -0.43 -9.78
C GLU A 311 21.38 -0.94 -11.05
N THR A 312 20.34 -1.73 -10.86
CA THR A 312 19.47 -2.23 -11.92
C THR A 312 18.10 -1.58 -11.81
N LYS A 313 17.43 -1.31 -12.94
CA LYS A 313 16.09 -0.72 -12.97
C LYS A 313 15.15 -1.56 -13.81
N ALA A 314 13.86 -1.46 -13.53
CA ALA A 314 12.82 -2.07 -14.33
C ALA A 314 12.81 -1.49 -15.75
N PRO A 315 12.29 -2.23 -16.73
CA PRO A 315 12.03 -1.69 -18.06
C PRO A 315 11.17 -0.44 -18.01
N VAL A 316 11.31 0.43 -19.02
CA VAL A 316 10.44 1.59 -19.19
C VAL A 316 9.47 1.30 -20.32
N LEU A 317 8.17 1.49 -20.06
CA LEU A 317 7.12 1.46 -21.05
C LEU A 317 6.88 2.89 -21.55
N ASN A 318 7.22 3.16 -22.81
CA ASN A 318 7.13 4.49 -23.40
C ASN A 318 5.76 4.78 -24.00
N THR A 319 5.22 3.85 -24.79
CA THR A 319 3.92 3.99 -25.44
C THR A 319 3.22 2.65 -25.54
N LEU A 320 1.90 2.65 -25.41
CA LEU A 320 1.03 1.51 -25.63
C LEU A 320 -0.13 1.93 -26.53
N THR A 321 -0.37 1.18 -27.60
CA THR A 321 -1.47 1.45 -28.53
C THR A 321 -2.18 0.18 -28.97
N LEU A 322 -3.47 0.32 -29.28
CA LEU A 322 -4.30 -0.69 -29.93
C LEU A 322 -4.96 -0.04 -31.14
N GLU A 323 -4.77 -0.60 -32.34
CA GLU A 323 -5.17 0.02 -33.61
C GLU A 323 -4.67 1.47 -33.74
N LYS A 324 -3.41 1.71 -33.30
CA LYS A 324 -2.74 3.03 -33.26
C LYS A 324 -3.43 4.08 -32.37
N LYS A 325 -4.35 3.66 -31.50
CA LYS A 325 -5.05 4.49 -30.51
C LYS A 325 -4.58 4.18 -29.10
N GLN A 326 -4.67 5.16 -28.20
CA GLN A 326 -4.37 5.04 -26.78
C GLN A 326 -5.64 4.77 -25.96
N ALA A 327 -5.48 4.44 -24.68
CA ALA A 327 -6.60 4.14 -23.77
C ALA A 327 -7.64 5.27 -23.68
N TYR A 328 -7.23 6.53 -23.87
CA TYR A 328 -8.11 7.70 -23.81
C TYR A 328 -8.97 7.91 -25.07
N ASP A 329 -8.73 7.16 -26.15
CA ASP A 329 -9.42 7.33 -27.43
C ASP A 329 -10.75 6.56 -27.54
N ASN A 330 -11.25 5.97 -26.44
CA ASN A 330 -12.53 5.24 -26.38
C ASN A 330 -12.67 4.19 -27.49
N ILE A 331 -11.70 3.28 -27.56
CA ILE A 331 -11.55 2.31 -28.64
C ILE A 331 -12.76 1.36 -28.69
N THR A 332 -13.51 1.40 -29.80
CA THR A 332 -14.58 0.45 -30.12
C THR A 332 -14.23 -0.28 -31.42
N LEU A 333 -14.31 -1.60 -31.39
CA LEU A 333 -13.88 -2.48 -32.48
C LEU A 333 -14.99 -3.50 -32.83
N PRO A 334 -15.12 -3.89 -34.11
CA PRO A 334 -16.04 -4.96 -34.51
C PRO A 334 -15.54 -6.35 -34.05
N PRO A 335 -16.44 -7.33 -33.85
CA PRO A 335 -16.07 -8.69 -33.46
C PRO A 335 -15.34 -9.45 -34.58
N GLY A 336 -14.44 -10.36 -34.20
CA GLY A 336 -13.76 -11.32 -35.08
C GLY A 336 -12.74 -10.73 -36.07
N LYS A 337 -12.40 -9.44 -35.97
CA LYS A 337 -11.42 -8.79 -36.86
C LYS A 337 -9.99 -8.98 -36.36
N VAL A 338 -9.05 -9.14 -37.27
CA VAL A 338 -7.62 -9.04 -36.93
C VAL A 338 -7.34 -7.60 -36.53
N ILE A 339 -6.82 -7.42 -35.32
CA ILE A 339 -6.44 -6.14 -34.72
C ILE A 339 -4.99 -6.22 -34.23
N THR A 340 -4.32 -5.07 -34.16
CA THR A 340 -2.91 -4.96 -33.81
C THR A 340 -2.71 -4.06 -32.61
N ALA A 341 -1.92 -4.51 -31.65
CA ALA A 341 -1.41 -3.70 -30.56
C ALA A 341 0.12 -3.55 -30.65
N GLN A 342 0.63 -2.44 -30.14
CA GLN A 342 2.05 -2.14 -30.10
C GLN A 342 2.40 -1.55 -28.74
N VAL A 343 3.46 -2.09 -28.14
CA VAL A 343 4.18 -1.47 -27.02
C VAL A 343 5.55 -1.02 -27.50
N LYS A 344 5.95 0.18 -27.11
CA LYS A 344 7.36 0.61 -27.19
C LYS A 344 7.92 0.62 -25.79
N SER A 345 8.99 -0.12 -25.58
CA SER A 345 9.67 -0.24 -24.31
C SER A 345 11.18 -0.26 -24.51
N ARG A 346 11.91 0.03 -23.43
CA ARG A 346 13.37 -0.05 -23.42
C ARG A 346 13.86 -0.68 -22.12
N ALA A 347 14.89 -1.51 -22.23
CA ALA A 347 15.67 -1.93 -21.08
C ALA A 347 16.46 -0.74 -20.56
N THR A 348 16.73 -0.74 -19.25
CA THR A 348 17.54 0.30 -18.61
C THR A 348 18.97 -0.13 -18.36
N ASN A 349 19.26 -1.43 -18.42
CA ASN A 349 20.56 -2.05 -18.16
C ASN A 349 21.04 -2.96 -19.32
N GLU A 350 20.75 -2.60 -20.58
CA GLU A 350 21.16 -3.36 -21.79
C GLU A 350 20.62 -4.80 -21.88
N GLY A 351 19.66 -5.18 -21.03
CA GLY A 351 19.04 -6.51 -21.02
C GLY A 351 18.07 -6.76 -22.20
N GLU A 352 17.91 -8.03 -22.57
CA GLU A 352 16.87 -8.46 -23.49
C GLU A 352 15.50 -8.42 -22.82
N LEU A 353 14.50 -7.92 -23.54
CA LEU A 353 13.14 -7.80 -23.03
C LEU A 353 12.28 -8.94 -23.56
N ASN A 354 11.57 -9.62 -22.67
CA ASN A 354 10.50 -10.55 -23.02
C ASN A 354 9.14 -9.85 -22.85
N ILE A 355 8.33 -9.81 -23.89
CA ILE A 355 7.05 -9.09 -23.91
C ILE A 355 5.92 -10.11 -24.02
N LYS A 356 5.01 -10.08 -23.03
CA LYS A 356 3.81 -10.91 -23.00
C LYS A 356 2.57 -10.04 -23.06
N TRP A 357 1.57 -10.51 -23.78
CA TRP A 357 0.26 -9.89 -23.90
C TRP A 357 -0.80 -10.80 -23.30
N ALA A 358 -1.83 -10.21 -22.67
CA ALA A 358 -2.95 -10.98 -22.14
C ALA A 358 -4.25 -10.20 -22.30
N LEU A 359 -5.32 -10.90 -22.72
CA LEU A 359 -6.63 -10.32 -22.93
C LEU A 359 -7.59 -10.77 -21.82
N PHE A 360 -8.31 -9.82 -21.24
CA PHE A 360 -9.32 -10.08 -20.21
C PHE A 360 -10.65 -9.48 -20.63
N LYS A 361 -11.75 -10.14 -20.26
CA LYS A 361 -13.07 -9.52 -20.27
C LYS A 361 -13.15 -8.50 -19.14
N GLU A 362 -13.62 -7.30 -19.44
CA GLU A 362 -13.77 -6.23 -18.46
C GLU A 362 -14.96 -6.56 -17.54
N ASN A 363 -14.68 -6.94 -16.30
CA ASN A 363 -15.67 -7.18 -15.26
C ASN A 363 -14.96 -7.05 -13.90
N GLU A 364 -15.54 -6.30 -12.95
CA GLU A 364 -14.98 -6.10 -11.60
C GLU A 364 -14.69 -7.44 -10.86
N SER A 365 -15.45 -8.50 -11.14
CA SER A 365 -15.27 -9.84 -10.56
C SER A 365 -14.24 -10.71 -11.29
N THR A 366 -13.94 -10.50 -12.58
CA THR A 366 -12.97 -11.32 -13.33
C THR A 366 -11.52 -10.96 -13.02
N PHE A 367 -11.24 -9.73 -12.58
CA PHE A 367 -9.92 -9.35 -12.08
C PHE A 367 -9.52 -10.10 -10.80
N ASN A 368 -10.51 -10.62 -10.05
CA ASN A 368 -10.30 -11.44 -8.85
C ASN A 368 -10.31 -12.94 -9.14
N SER A 369 -11.08 -13.40 -10.13
CA SER A 369 -11.22 -14.83 -10.45
C SER A 369 -10.17 -15.38 -11.42
N GLY A 370 -9.39 -14.50 -12.08
CA GLY A 370 -8.39 -14.96 -13.04
C GLY A 370 -9.00 -15.71 -14.23
N GLU A 371 -10.24 -15.38 -14.64
CA GLU A 371 -10.80 -15.86 -15.90
C GLU A 371 -10.01 -15.25 -17.07
N TYR A 372 -8.91 -15.92 -17.34
CA TYR A 372 -7.93 -15.64 -18.35
C TYR A 372 -8.52 -16.08 -19.69
N ILE A 373 -8.73 -15.13 -20.61
CA ILE A 373 -8.90 -15.47 -22.02
C ILE A 373 -7.48 -15.55 -22.59
N GLU A 374 -6.81 -16.68 -22.34
CA GLU A 374 -5.38 -16.81 -22.60
C GLU A 374 -5.08 -16.85 -24.08
N VAL A 375 -4.59 -15.72 -24.59
CA VAL A 375 -3.69 -15.73 -25.73
C VAL A 375 -2.41 -15.00 -25.33
N LEU A 376 -1.45 -15.77 -24.81
CA LEU A 376 -0.06 -15.35 -24.70
C LEU A 376 0.51 -15.31 -26.10
N PHE A 377 0.89 -14.13 -26.55
CA PHE A 377 1.70 -13.97 -27.74
C PHE A 377 3.12 -13.64 -27.28
N ASP A 378 4.05 -14.56 -27.51
CA ASP A 378 5.46 -14.19 -27.57
C ASP A 378 5.63 -13.38 -28.86
N CYS A 379 6.14 -12.16 -28.74
CA CYS A 379 6.35 -11.29 -29.89
C CYS A 379 7.76 -10.71 -29.91
N GLU A 380 8.42 -10.81 -31.06
CA GLU A 380 9.63 -10.04 -31.34
C GLU A 380 9.24 -8.57 -31.60
N GLY A 381 9.88 -7.63 -30.91
CA GLY A 381 9.75 -6.19 -31.19
C GLY A 381 8.45 -5.52 -30.69
N GLY A 382 7.71 -6.13 -29.77
CA GLY A 382 6.61 -5.48 -29.04
C GLY A 382 5.31 -5.26 -29.83
N ASN A 383 5.15 -5.90 -30.99
CA ASN A 383 3.91 -5.86 -31.77
C ASN A 383 3.16 -7.17 -31.65
N VAL A 384 1.84 -7.13 -31.49
CA VAL A 384 1.00 -8.31 -31.49
C VAL A 384 -0.22 -8.12 -32.40
N SER A 385 -0.56 -9.14 -33.18
CA SER A 385 -1.78 -9.18 -33.99
C SER A 385 -2.64 -10.37 -33.57
N PHE A 386 -3.92 -10.13 -33.33
CA PHE A 386 -4.86 -11.14 -32.85
C PHE A 386 -6.27 -10.87 -33.33
N HIS A 387 -7.14 -11.89 -33.27
CA HIS A 387 -8.57 -11.69 -33.56
C HIS A 387 -9.27 -11.05 -32.36
N SER A 388 -10.00 -9.97 -32.60
CA SER A 388 -10.88 -9.37 -31.62
C SER A 388 -11.95 -10.39 -31.16
N PRO A 389 -12.38 -10.36 -29.89
CA PRO A 389 -13.40 -11.28 -29.39
C PRO A 389 -14.66 -11.30 -30.25
N ASN A 390 -15.28 -12.48 -30.38
CA ASN A 390 -16.54 -12.62 -31.11
C ASN A 390 -17.75 -12.11 -30.31
N GLU A 391 -17.66 -12.17 -28.98
CA GLU A 391 -18.71 -11.72 -28.08
C GLU A 391 -18.63 -10.20 -27.89
N ASN A 392 -19.75 -9.50 -28.08
CA ASN A 392 -19.86 -8.09 -27.72
C ASN A 392 -19.62 -7.90 -26.22
N GLY A 393 -18.90 -6.86 -25.84
CA GLY A 393 -18.57 -6.61 -24.45
C GLY A 393 -17.34 -5.74 -24.30
N ALA A 394 -17.09 -5.29 -23.08
CA ALA A 394 -15.86 -4.58 -22.75
C ALA A 394 -14.74 -5.58 -22.43
N TYR A 395 -13.52 -5.23 -22.85
CA TYR A 395 -12.32 -6.04 -22.68
C TYR A 395 -11.14 -5.15 -22.33
N ARG A 396 -10.07 -5.76 -21.83
CA ARG A 396 -8.82 -5.08 -21.51
C ARG A 396 -7.63 -5.91 -21.97
N LEU A 397 -6.80 -5.29 -22.80
CA LEU A 397 -5.53 -5.86 -23.24
C LEU A 397 -4.42 -5.39 -22.32
N PHE A 398 -3.74 -6.31 -21.65
CA PHE A 398 -2.56 -6.06 -20.83
C PHE A 398 -1.29 -6.41 -21.61
N VAL A 399 -0.22 -5.69 -21.29
CA VAL A 399 1.14 -6.00 -21.70
C VAL A 399 2.06 -6.03 -20.49
N TYR A 400 2.96 -7.00 -20.47
CA TYR A 400 4.01 -7.15 -19.48
C TYR A 400 5.34 -7.19 -20.22
N VAL A 401 6.25 -6.32 -19.83
CA VAL A 401 7.60 -6.23 -20.39
C VAL A 401 8.57 -6.65 -19.31
N PHE A 402 9.03 -7.88 -19.38
CA PHE A 402 9.99 -8.47 -18.45
C PHE A 402 11.41 -8.18 -18.94
N ASP A 403 12.29 -7.84 -18.01
CA ASP A 403 13.72 -7.91 -18.28
C ASP A 403 14.17 -9.36 -18.06
N HIS A 404 14.76 -10.01 -19.06
CA HIS A 404 15.12 -11.43 -18.96
C HIS A 404 16.14 -11.71 -17.85
N ASN A 405 17.02 -10.74 -17.54
CA ASN A 405 18.13 -10.92 -16.62
C ASN A 405 17.83 -10.40 -15.22
N LEU A 406 16.71 -9.69 -15.04
CA LEU A 406 16.33 -9.08 -13.78
C LEU A 406 14.95 -9.56 -13.35
N ASN A 407 14.74 -9.73 -12.05
CA ASN A 407 13.40 -9.97 -11.50
C ASN A 407 12.57 -8.67 -11.49
N LYS A 408 12.40 -8.03 -12.66
CA LYS A 408 11.74 -6.74 -12.85
C LYS A 408 10.91 -6.70 -14.12
N ALA A 409 9.80 -5.97 -14.06
CA ALA A 409 8.89 -5.84 -15.19
C ALA A 409 8.25 -4.45 -15.27
N ALA A 410 7.83 -4.08 -16.47
CA ALA A 410 6.89 -2.98 -16.70
C ALA A 410 5.53 -3.51 -17.13
N THR A 411 4.48 -2.76 -16.80
CA THR A 411 3.09 -3.13 -17.10
C THR A 411 2.37 -1.97 -17.78
N GLY A 412 1.44 -2.30 -18.65
CA GLY A 412 0.49 -1.35 -19.23
C GLY A 412 -0.77 -2.08 -19.68
N ASN A 413 -1.86 -1.35 -19.86
CA ASN A 413 -3.09 -1.93 -20.41
C ASN A 413 -3.93 -0.91 -21.18
N ILE A 414 -4.85 -1.42 -22.01
CA ILE A 414 -5.83 -0.63 -22.75
C ILE A 414 -7.20 -1.29 -22.63
N PRO A 415 -8.21 -0.61 -22.05
CA PRO A 415 -9.60 -1.02 -22.17
C PRO A 415 -10.15 -0.71 -23.56
N PHE A 416 -10.99 -1.59 -24.10
CA PHE A 416 -11.68 -1.39 -25.38
C PHE A 416 -13.04 -2.10 -25.39
N LEU A 417 -13.93 -1.68 -26.28
CA LEU A 417 -15.27 -2.24 -26.44
C LEU A 417 -15.37 -3.03 -27.74
N ILE A 418 -15.91 -4.25 -27.67
CA ILE A 418 -16.36 -4.99 -28.85
C ILE A 418 -17.84 -4.74 -29.05
N GLN A 419 -18.18 -4.22 -30.22
CA GLN A 419 -19.55 -3.93 -30.60
C GLN A 419 -19.82 -4.29 -32.05
N THR A 420 -20.88 -5.05 -32.28
CA THR A 420 -21.37 -5.36 -33.63
C THR A 420 -21.83 -4.06 -34.31
N PRO A 421 -21.33 -3.74 -35.52
CA PRO A 421 -21.78 -2.56 -36.24
C PRO A 421 -23.29 -2.62 -36.48
N ILE A 422 -24.02 -1.57 -36.08
CA ILE A 422 -25.44 -1.46 -36.39
C ILE A 422 -25.55 -1.22 -37.90
N LYS A 423 -26.05 -2.21 -38.65
CA LYS A 423 -26.45 -1.99 -40.05
C LYS A 423 -27.69 -1.10 -40.04
N ILE A 424 -27.51 0.19 -40.29
CA ILE A 424 -28.64 1.06 -40.64
C ILE A 424 -29.17 0.53 -41.97
N LYS A 425 -30.34 -0.13 -41.95
CA LYS A 425 -31.07 -0.39 -43.19
C LYS A 425 -31.38 0.98 -43.79
N GLY A 426 -30.70 1.32 -44.89
CA GLY A 426 -31.06 2.49 -45.66
C GLY A 426 -32.54 2.38 -46.02
N ASN A 427 -33.30 3.44 -45.77
CA ASN A 427 -34.65 3.58 -46.31
C ASN A 427 -34.52 3.49 -47.83
N GLY A 428 -34.82 2.29 -48.36
CA GLY A 428 -34.99 2.07 -49.78
C GLY A 428 -36.07 3.03 -50.27
N LYS A 429 -35.70 3.81 -51.27
CA LYS A 429 -36.55 4.74 -52.02
C LYS A 429 -37.79 4.05 -52.57
#